data_AF-X1IY85-F1
#
_entry.id   AF-X1IY85-F1
#
_cell.length_a   1.000
_cell.length_b   1.000
_cell.length_c   1.000
_cell.angle_alpha   90.00
_cell.angle_beta   90.00
_cell.angle_gamma   90.00
#
_symmetry.space_group_name_H-M   'P 1'
#
loop_
_entity.id
_entity.type
_entity.pdbx_description
1 polymer ?
#
loop_
_entity_poly.entity_id
_entity_poly.type
_entity_poly.pdbx_seq_one_letter_code
_entity_poly.pdbx_strand_id
1 'polypeptide(L)'
;PNKVTDGLLLSKYIKAGEQKLREEFNLTQAMSSRIAEWFKETERLYELETLFPEDKIEIFLKVNEEYRVIDKLSIGQKATALLLLLFAQEDRIVVLDQPEEDLDNRFIYDDVVKILREMKGKRQLFIATHNANIPVLGDSELVLVLETKNERCVINNKGSIDKEDIKADVKNIMEGGEEAFRIRAEKYGGV
;
A
#
# COMPACT_ATOMS: atom_id res chain seq x y z
N PRO A 1 -19.84 -3.32 21.25
CA PRO A 1 -18.55 -2.60 21.39
C PRO A 1 -17.50 -3.55 22.00
N ASN A 2 -16.45 -3.89 21.25
CA ASN A 2 -15.31 -4.62 21.81
C ASN A 2 -14.74 -3.79 22.95
N LYS A 3 -14.91 -4.29 24.18
CA LYS A 3 -14.40 -3.64 25.39
C LYS A 3 -12.87 -3.70 25.29
N VAL A 4 -12.23 -2.55 25.15
CA VAL A 4 -10.76 -2.48 25.17
C VAL A 4 -10.34 -2.98 26.55
N THR A 5 -9.61 -4.10 26.57
CA THR A 5 -9.12 -4.71 27.81
C THR A 5 -7.66 -4.33 27.95
N ASP A 6 -7.38 -3.43 28.88
CA ASP A 6 -6.01 -3.11 29.27
C ASP A 6 -5.54 -4.00 30.44
N GLY A 7 -4.25 -3.91 30.76
CA GLY A 7 -3.65 -4.72 31.82
C GLY A 7 -4.24 -4.45 33.21
N LEU A 8 -4.66 -3.21 33.48
CA LEU A 8 -5.31 -2.82 34.73
C LEU A 8 -6.69 -3.48 34.89
N LEU A 9 -7.50 -3.45 33.82
CA LEU A 9 -8.80 -4.07 33.79
C LEU A 9 -8.67 -5.58 33.94
N LEU A 10 -7.73 -6.21 33.22
CA LEU A 10 -7.49 -7.65 33.33
C LEU A 10 -7.04 -8.04 34.74
N SER A 11 -6.09 -7.31 35.34
CA SER A 11 -5.65 -7.51 36.73
C SER A 11 -6.81 -7.41 37.73
N LYS A 12 -7.71 -6.42 37.56
CA LYS A 12 -8.89 -6.26 38.42
C LYS A 12 -9.79 -7.50 38.39
N TYR A 13 -10.01 -8.11 37.23
CA TYR A 13 -10.81 -9.33 37.12
C TYR A 13 -10.08 -10.57 37.65
N ILE A 14 -8.77 -10.67 37.47
CA ILE A 14 -7.94 -11.72 38.08
C ILE A 14 -8.04 -11.66 39.61
N LYS A 15 -7.86 -10.46 40.20
CA LYS A 15 -7.97 -10.22 41.65
C LYS A 15 -9.37 -10.51 42.20
N ALA A 16 -10.41 -10.36 41.37
CA ALA A 16 -11.79 -10.63 41.76
C ALA A 16 -12.18 -12.12 41.72
N GLY A 17 -11.27 -13.00 41.26
CA GLY A 17 -11.42 -14.45 41.30
C GLY A 17 -11.87 -15.08 39.98
N GLU A 18 -11.62 -16.40 39.86
CA GLU A 18 -11.82 -17.18 38.64
C GLU A 18 -13.23 -17.09 38.06
N GLN A 19 -14.25 -17.07 38.92
CA GLN A 19 -15.65 -16.99 38.48
C GLN A 19 -15.91 -15.70 37.69
N LYS A 20 -15.41 -14.57 38.20
CA LYS A 20 -15.63 -13.26 37.57
C LYS A 20 -14.83 -13.12 36.27
N LEU A 21 -13.61 -13.67 36.25
CA LEU A 21 -12.80 -13.76 35.03
C LEU A 21 -13.48 -14.61 33.95
N ARG A 22 -14.12 -15.71 34.34
CA ARG A 22 -14.84 -16.62 33.44
C ARG A 22 -16.06 -15.97 32.81
N GLU A 23 -16.87 -15.28 33.63
CA GLU A 23 -18.09 -14.59 33.19
C GLU A 23 -17.78 -13.43 32.23
N GLU A 24 -16.78 -12.61 32.55
CA GLU A 24 -16.45 -11.42 31.76
C GLU A 24 -15.81 -11.77 30.41
N PHE A 25 -14.90 -12.75 30.38
CA PHE A 25 -14.12 -13.09 29.18
C PHE A 25 -14.62 -14.35 28.45
N ASN A 26 -15.77 -14.90 28.88
CA ASN A 26 -16.37 -16.11 28.33
C ASN A 26 -15.38 -17.30 28.24
N LEU A 27 -14.60 -17.50 29.31
CA LEU A 27 -13.54 -18.51 29.36
C LEU A 27 -14.07 -19.88 29.81
N THR A 28 -13.32 -20.94 29.52
CA THR A 28 -13.56 -22.24 30.16
C THR A 28 -13.00 -22.25 31.58
N GLN A 29 -13.49 -23.15 32.44
CA GLN A 29 -12.96 -23.31 33.80
C GLN A 29 -11.45 -23.60 33.79
N ALA A 30 -10.98 -24.47 32.90
CA ALA A 30 -9.55 -24.78 32.79
C ALA A 30 -8.71 -23.54 32.39
N MET A 31 -9.24 -22.68 31.52
CA MET A 31 -8.56 -21.44 31.13
C MET A 31 -8.54 -20.43 32.29
N SER A 32 -9.66 -20.23 32.99
CA SER A 32 -9.72 -19.29 34.11
C SER A 32 -8.79 -19.68 35.25
N SER A 33 -8.74 -20.98 35.61
CA SER A 33 -7.84 -21.46 36.66
C SER A 33 -6.36 -21.34 36.26
N ARG A 34 -6.02 -21.60 34.99
CA ARG A 34 -4.65 -21.40 34.50
C ARG A 34 -4.21 -19.94 34.55
N ILE A 35 -5.08 -19.00 34.18
CA ILE A 35 -4.79 -17.57 34.23
C ILE A 35 -4.64 -17.10 35.68
N ALA A 36 -5.57 -17.49 36.56
CA ALA A 36 -5.51 -17.12 37.98
C ALA A 36 -4.24 -17.67 38.66
N GLU A 37 -3.87 -18.92 38.40
CA GLU A 37 -2.65 -19.51 38.95
C GLU A 37 -1.40 -18.86 38.34
N TRP A 38 -1.40 -18.54 37.03
CA TRP A 38 -0.27 -17.88 36.38
C TRP A 38 0.03 -16.49 36.93
N PHE A 39 -1.01 -15.72 37.31
CA PHE A 39 -0.90 -14.36 37.83
C PHE A 39 -1.02 -14.28 39.37
N LYS A 40 -0.90 -15.41 40.06
CA LYS A 40 -0.88 -15.49 41.52
C LYS A 40 0.36 -14.79 42.12
N GLU A 41 1.45 -14.78 41.38
CA GLU A 41 2.67 -14.04 41.71
C GLU A 41 2.45 -12.54 41.48
N THR A 42 2.63 -11.73 42.53
CA THR A 42 2.42 -10.28 42.50
C THR A 42 3.26 -9.56 41.44
N GLU A 43 4.45 -10.07 41.13
CA GLU A 43 5.36 -9.49 40.14
C GLU A 43 4.75 -9.53 38.73
N ARG A 44 4.22 -10.67 38.29
CA ARG A 44 3.55 -10.82 36.99
C ARG A 44 2.30 -9.96 36.87
N LEU A 45 1.60 -9.78 37.99
CA LEU A 45 0.42 -8.93 38.05
C LEU A 45 0.81 -7.46 37.91
N TYR A 46 1.94 -7.05 38.51
CA TYR A 46 2.50 -5.72 38.34
C TYR A 46 3.01 -5.48 36.91
N GLU A 47 3.68 -6.45 36.29
CA GLU A 47 4.07 -6.39 34.87
C GLU A 47 2.85 -6.20 33.97
N LEU A 48 1.77 -6.94 34.23
CA LEU A 48 0.52 -6.78 33.50
C LEU A 48 -0.09 -5.38 33.71
N GLU A 49 -0.14 -4.89 34.95
CA GLU A 49 -0.68 -3.56 35.28
C GLU A 49 0.12 -2.41 34.68
N THR A 50 1.43 -2.62 34.48
CA THR A 50 2.34 -1.63 33.88
C THR A 50 2.52 -1.82 32.37
N LEU A 51 1.83 -2.80 31.78
CA LEU A 51 1.87 -3.06 30.36
C LEU A 51 1.23 -1.88 29.60
N PHE A 52 2.04 -1.17 28.85
CA PHE A 52 1.62 -0.12 27.94
C PHE A 52 1.89 -0.59 26.50
N PRO A 53 0.94 -1.31 25.87
CA PRO A 53 1.14 -1.82 24.52
C PRO A 53 1.19 -0.68 23.51
N GLU A 54 1.93 -0.88 22.43
CA GLU A 54 1.94 0.04 21.30
C GLU A 54 0.57 0.09 20.61
N ASP A 55 0.30 1.21 19.92
CA ASP A 55 -0.91 1.38 19.14
C ASP A 55 -1.01 0.31 18.03
N LYS A 56 -2.16 -0.36 17.96
CA LYS A 56 -2.46 -1.26 16.85
C LYS A 56 -3.02 -0.46 15.68
N ILE A 57 -2.25 -0.37 14.59
CA ILE A 57 -2.70 0.24 13.34
C ILE A 57 -3.49 -0.80 12.54
N GLU A 58 -4.77 -0.52 12.28
CA GLU A 58 -5.59 -1.30 11.34
C GLU A 58 -5.88 -0.48 10.08
N ILE A 59 -5.41 -0.97 8.94
CA ILE A 59 -5.60 -0.32 7.64
C ILE A 59 -6.81 -0.95 6.96
N PHE A 60 -7.71 -0.11 6.46
CA PHE A 60 -8.89 -0.52 5.69
C PHE A 60 -8.83 0.08 4.29
N LEU A 61 -9.07 -0.76 3.28
CA LEU A 61 -9.27 -0.32 1.89
C LEU A 61 -10.74 -0.46 1.53
N LYS A 62 -11.29 0.56 0.86
CA LYS A 62 -12.65 0.50 0.30
C LYS A 62 -12.62 -0.26 -1.03
N VAL A 63 -13.30 -1.41 -1.08
CA VAL A 63 -13.41 -2.27 -2.26
C VAL A 63 -14.90 -2.53 -2.52
N ASN A 64 -15.41 -2.13 -3.70
CA ASN A 64 -16.83 -2.29 -4.07
C ASN A 64 -17.79 -1.76 -2.98
N GLU A 65 -17.54 -0.54 -2.49
CA GLU A 65 -18.31 0.10 -1.40
C GLU A 65 -18.16 -0.51 0.00
N GLU A 66 -17.38 -1.59 0.17
CA GLU A 66 -17.11 -2.20 1.47
C GLU A 66 -15.69 -1.92 1.95
N TYR A 67 -15.54 -1.55 3.23
CA TYR A 67 -14.22 -1.48 3.86
C TYR A 67 -13.73 -2.87 4.26
N ARG A 68 -12.54 -3.23 3.79
CA ARG A 68 -11.89 -4.50 4.11
C ARG A 68 -10.55 -4.25 4.77
N VAL A 69 -10.29 -4.97 5.87
CA VAL A 69 -9.00 -4.93 6.57
C VAL A 69 -7.88 -5.46 5.65
N ILE A 70 -6.70 -4.83 5.72
CA ILE A 70 -5.57 -5.10 4.83
C ILE A 70 -5.19 -6.58 4.76
N ASP A 71 -5.28 -7.33 5.86
CA ASP A 71 -4.95 -8.75 5.92
C ASP A 71 -5.82 -9.63 5.00
N LYS A 72 -7.06 -9.19 4.74
CA LYS A 72 -8.04 -9.89 3.90
C LYS A 72 -8.02 -9.44 2.43
N LEU A 73 -7.16 -8.49 2.08
CA LEU A 73 -7.02 -8.00 0.71
C LEU A 73 -6.18 -8.96 -0.15
N SER A 74 -6.46 -8.97 -1.46
CA SER A 74 -5.58 -9.59 -2.46
C SER A 74 -4.24 -8.84 -2.54
N ILE A 75 -3.23 -9.45 -3.17
CA ILE A 75 -1.88 -8.83 -3.31
C ILE A 75 -1.98 -7.46 -3.99
N GLY A 76 -2.67 -7.35 -5.14
CA GLY A 76 -2.85 -6.07 -5.83
C GLY A 76 -3.61 -5.03 -5.01
N GLN A 77 -4.59 -5.44 -4.21
CA GLN A 77 -5.29 -4.53 -3.29
C GLN A 77 -4.39 -4.09 -2.11
N LYS A 78 -3.50 -4.95 -1.62
CA LYS A 78 -2.51 -4.56 -0.61
C LYS A 78 -1.51 -3.56 -1.18
N ALA A 79 -0.99 -3.82 -2.39
CA ALA A 79 -0.13 -2.90 -3.11
C ALA A 79 -0.82 -1.53 -3.32
N THR A 80 -2.09 -1.55 -3.71
CA THR A 80 -2.95 -0.36 -3.80
C THR A 80 -3.01 0.41 -2.47
N ALA A 81 -3.35 -0.26 -1.37
CA ALA A 81 -3.46 0.39 -0.07
C ALA A 81 -2.13 1.03 0.38
N LEU A 82 -1.01 0.33 0.17
CA LEU A 82 0.33 0.84 0.44
C LEU A 82 0.67 2.07 -0.40
N LEU A 83 0.36 2.03 -1.70
CA LEU A 83 0.60 3.13 -2.62
C LEU A 83 -0.21 4.36 -2.21
N LEU A 84 -1.49 4.20 -1.88
CA LEU A 84 -2.35 5.28 -1.37
C LEU A 84 -1.80 5.88 -0.07
N LEU A 85 -1.33 5.05 0.86
CA LEU A 85 -0.74 5.52 2.12
C LEU A 85 0.56 6.29 1.90
N LEU A 86 1.44 5.78 1.03
CA LEU A 86 2.67 6.47 0.66
C LEU A 86 2.34 7.83 0.03
N PHE A 87 1.31 7.86 -0.78
CA PHE A 87 0.83 9.06 -1.44
C PHE A 87 0.19 10.08 -0.48
N ALA A 88 -0.53 9.62 0.56
CA ALA A 88 -1.09 10.49 1.58
C ALA A 88 -0.03 11.23 2.43
N GLN A 89 1.23 10.81 2.40
CA GLN A 89 2.30 11.53 3.08
C GLN A 89 2.74 12.77 2.29
N GLU A 90 2.81 13.92 2.94
CA GLU A 90 3.29 15.17 2.33
C GLU A 90 4.79 15.40 2.61
N ASP A 91 5.40 16.37 1.93
CA ASP A 91 6.75 16.93 2.24
C ASP A 91 7.99 16.02 2.07
N ARG A 92 7.91 14.93 1.31
CA ARG A 92 9.08 14.07 1.02
C ARG A 92 9.20 13.74 -0.46
N ILE A 93 10.41 13.57 -0.98
CA ILE A 93 10.61 13.01 -2.32
C ILE A 93 10.13 11.55 -2.31
N VAL A 94 9.41 11.12 -3.35
CA VAL A 94 9.07 9.70 -3.57
C VAL A 94 9.90 9.17 -4.72
N VAL A 95 10.45 7.97 -4.52
CA VAL A 95 11.04 7.15 -5.58
C VAL A 95 10.25 5.85 -5.63
N LEU A 96 9.63 5.57 -6.76
CA LEU A 96 8.87 4.35 -7.03
C LEU A 96 9.58 3.56 -8.13
N ASP A 97 9.87 2.30 -7.85
CA ASP A 97 10.33 1.36 -8.86
C ASP A 97 9.20 0.39 -9.15
N GLN A 98 8.77 0.34 -10.41
CA GLN A 98 7.67 -0.47 -10.92
C GLN A 98 6.42 -0.45 -9.99
N PRO A 99 5.88 0.74 -9.65
CA PRO A 99 4.68 0.81 -8.80
C PRO A 99 3.47 0.08 -9.39
N GLU A 100 3.51 -0.22 -10.69
CA GLU A 100 2.50 -1.01 -11.39
C GLU A 100 2.59 -2.52 -11.21
N GLU A 101 3.68 -3.05 -10.65
CA GLU A 101 3.84 -4.48 -10.46
C GLU A 101 2.75 -4.99 -9.50
N ASP A 102 2.15 -6.14 -9.84
CA ASP A 102 0.98 -6.73 -9.16
C ASP A 102 -0.33 -5.90 -9.18
N LEU A 103 -0.38 -4.78 -9.92
CA LEU A 103 -1.59 -4.00 -10.14
C LEU A 103 -2.19 -4.28 -11.51
N ASP A 104 -3.53 -4.30 -11.60
CA ASP A 104 -4.18 -4.41 -12.90
C ASP A 104 -4.15 -3.07 -13.66
N ASN A 105 -4.11 -3.14 -15.00
CA ASN A 105 -4.01 -1.95 -15.86
C ASN A 105 -5.17 -0.97 -15.66
N ARG A 106 -6.35 -1.46 -15.26
CA ARG A 106 -7.50 -0.58 -15.03
C ARG A 106 -7.25 0.27 -13.79
N PHE A 107 -6.74 -0.31 -12.71
CA PHE A 107 -6.37 0.44 -11.51
C PHE A 107 -5.26 1.46 -11.76
N ILE A 108 -4.25 1.11 -12.56
CA ILE A 108 -3.21 2.08 -12.98
C ILE A 108 -3.85 3.31 -13.65
N TYR A 109 -4.78 3.06 -14.57
CA TYR A 109 -5.47 4.11 -15.30
C TYR A 109 -6.46 4.90 -14.44
N ASP A 110 -7.35 4.21 -13.73
CA ASP A 110 -8.49 4.80 -13.02
C ASP A 110 -8.06 5.51 -11.74
N ASP A 111 -7.00 5.07 -11.06
CA ASP A 111 -6.64 5.56 -9.73
C ASP A 111 -5.21 6.11 -9.66
N VAL A 112 -4.19 5.30 -10.01
CA VAL A 112 -2.78 5.70 -9.83
C VAL A 112 -2.46 6.96 -10.61
N VAL A 113 -2.80 7.00 -11.90
CA VAL A 113 -2.57 8.17 -12.76
C VAL A 113 -3.25 9.43 -12.20
N LYS A 114 -4.48 9.32 -11.67
CA LYS A 114 -5.19 10.47 -11.10
C LYS A 114 -4.45 11.02 -9.89
N ILE A 115 -4.00 10.15 -8.99
CA ILE A 115 -3.25 10.55 -7.80
C ILE A 115 -1.92 11.20 -8.19
N LEU A 116 -1.20 10.60 -9.14
CA LEU A 116 0.04 11.19 -9.66
C LEU A 116 -0.18 12.60 -10.17
N ARG A 117 -1.27 12.85 -10.91
CA ARG A 117 -1.62 14.19 -11.39
C ARG A 117 -1.96 15.17 -10.26
N GLU A 118 -2.69 14.73 -9.24
CA GLU A 118 -3.06 15.56 -8.08
C GLU A 118 -1.87 15.97 -7.21
N MET A 119 -0.78 15.20 -7.27
CA MET A 119 0.47 15.45 -6.54
C MET A 119 1.42 16.41 -7.22
N LYS A 120 1.29 16.58 -8.54
CA LYS A 120 2.14 17.48 -9.29
C LYS A 120 2.12 18.87 -8.70
N GLY A 121 3.30 19.47 -8.59
CA GLY A 121 3.49 20.78 -7.97
C GLY A 121 3.40 20.80 -6.44
N LYS A 122 2.92 19.74 -5.79
CA LYS A 122 2.92 19.59 -4.33
C LYS A 122 4.09 18.75 -3.84
N ARG A 123 4.49 17.73 -4.62
CA ARG A 123 5.49 16.74 -4.23
C ARG A 123 6.36 16.33 -5.42
N GLN A 124 7.65 16.09 -5.18
CA GLN A 124 8.55 15.56 -6.21
C GLN A 124 8.46 14.04 -6.26
N LEU A 125 8.23 13.50 -7.46
CA LEU A 125 8.05 12.08 -7.73
C LEU A 125 9.07 11.61 -8.79
N PHE A 126 9.78 10.53 -8.50
CA PHE A 126 10.60 9.79 -9.46
C PHE A 126 10.01 8.40 -9.63
N ILE A 127 9.72 8.01 -10.87
CA ILE A 127 9.07 6.73 -11.15
C ILE A 127 9.85 6.02 -12.24
N ALA A 128 10.37 4.83 -11.93
CA ALA A 128 10.87 3.89 -12.91
C ALA A 128 9.71 2.94 -13.27
N THR A 129 9.36 2.88 -14.56
CA THR A 129 8.19 2.12 -15.02
C THR A 129 8.40 1.64 -16.45
N HIS A 130 7.71 0.55 -16.77
CA HIS A 130 7.60 0.03 -18.13
C HIS A 130 6.18 0.17 -18.68
N ASN A 131 5.24 0.72 -17.90
CA ASN A 131 3.86 0.91 -18.29
C ASN A 131 3.64 2.32 -18.85
N ALA A 132 3.37 2.42 -20.15
CA ALA A 132 3.18 3.70 -20.85
C ALA A 132 2.09 4.59 -20.24
N ASN A 133 1.09 4.01 -19.55
CA ASN A 133 0.02 4.79 -18.91
C ASN A 133 0.57 5.75 -17.85
N ILE A 134 1.63 5.37 -17.13
CA ILE A 134 2.20 6.20 -16.07
C ILE A 134 2.81 7.50 -16.64
N PRO A 135 3.79 7.47 -17.56
CA PRO A 135 4.38 8.70 -18.07
C PRO A 135 3.46 9.46 -19.02
N VAL A 136 2.62 8.77 -19.80
CA VAL A 136 1.73 9.41 -20.80
C VAL A 136 0.51 10.04 -20.13
N LEU A 137 -0.27 9.27 -19.37
CA LEU A 137 -1.52 9.78 -18.79
C LEU A 137 -1.26 10.54 -17.48
N GLY A 138 -0.22 10.12 -16.75
CA GLY A 138 0.36 10.89 -15.66
C GLY A 138 1.08 12.15 -16.13
N ASP A 139 1.21 12.39 -17.44
CA ASP A 139 1.62 13.68 -18.01
C ASP A 139 3.05 14.11 -17.60
N SER A 140 4.02 13.19 -17.59
CA SER A 140 5.34 13.44 -16.98
C SER A 140 6.06 14.70 -17.50
N GLU A 141 6.47 15.57 -16.56
CA GLU A 141 7.21 16.80 -16.88
C GLU A 141 8.63 16.53 -17.40
N LEU A 142 9.23 15.42 -16.93
CA LEU A 142 10.56 14.97 -17.35
C LEU A 142 10.57 13.45 -17.45
N VAL A 143 10.75 12.96 -18.67
CA VAL A 143 11.04 11.58 -19.00
C VAL A 143 12.55 11.44 -19.20
N LEU A 144 13.14 10.42 -18.57
CA LEU A 144 14.53 10.01 -18.79
C LEU A 144 14.53 8.67 -19.54
N VAL A 145 14.94 8.69 -20.80
CA VAL A 145 15.03 7.47 -21.61
C VAL A 145 16.36 6.80 -21.31
N LEU A 146 16.31 5.61 -20.73
CA LEU A 146 17.48 4.86 -20.32
C LEU A 146 17.83 3.78 -21.36
N GLU A 147 19.12 3.59 -21.60
CA GLU A 147 19.65 2.57 -22.49
C GLU A 147 20.90 1.92 -21.87
N THR A 148 21.12 0.64 -22.13
CA THR A 148 22.34 -0.06 -21.73
C THR A 148 23.39 0.05 -22.83
N LYS A 149 24.51 0.75 -22.57
CA LYS A 149 25.68 0.82 -23.45
C LYS A 149 26.91 0.29 -22.71
N ASN A 150 27.57 -0.72 -23.26
CA ASN A 150 28.76 -1.36 -22.65
C ASN A 150 28.52 -1.76 -21.17
N GLU A 151 27.41 -2.46 -20.91
CA GLU A 151 26.98 -2.90 -19.56
C GLU A 151 26.73 -1.75 -18.56
N ARG A 152 26.60 -0.51 -19.04
CA ARG A 152 26.27 0.66 -18.21
C ARG A 152 24.96 1.27 -18.65
N CYS A 153 24.15 1.66 -17.67
CA CYS A 153 22.97 2.48 -17.90
C CYS A 153 23.38 3.91 -18.23
N VAL A 154 22.89 4.42 -19.36
CA VAL A 154 23.08 5.81 -19.78
C VAL A 154 21.75 6.44 -20.11
N ILE A 155 21.65 7.76 -19.91
CA ILE A 155 20.50 8.53 -20.39
C ILE A 155 20.69 8.75 -21.89
N ASN A 156 19.88 8.08 -22.71
CA ASN A 156 19.90 8.22 -24.16
C ASN A 156 19.17 9.50 -24.60
N ASN A 157 18.03 9.81 -23.97
CA ASN A 157 17.26 11.03 -24.25
C ASN A 157 16.59 11.56 -22.97
N LYS A 158 16.21 12.84 -22.96
CA LYS A 158 15.45 13.46 -21.86
C LYS A 158 14.60 14.65 -22.30
N GLY A 159 13.39 14.76 -21.76
CA GLY A 159 12.50 15.88 -22.02
C GLY A 159 11.10 15.67 -21.46
N SER A 160 10.23 16.66 -21.64
CA SER A 160 8.80 16.49 -21.35
C SER A 160 8.19 15.45 -22.28
N ILE A 161 7.17 14.74 -21.79
CA ILE A 161 6.35 13.81 -22.58
C ILE A 161 5.71 14.46 -23.82
N ASP A 162 5.61 15.79 -23.87
CA ASP A 162 5.03 16.52 -25.00
C ASP A 162 5.96 16.62 -26.22
N LYS A 163 7.26 16.39 -26.06
CA LYS A 163 8.20 16.50 -27.18
C LYS A 163 8.07 15.31 -28.12
N GLU A 164 8.10 15.58 -29.43
CA GLU A 164 7.94 14.54 -30.47
C GLU A 164 8.99 13.43 -30.39
N ASP A 165 10.25 13.77 -30.07
CA ASP A 165 11.31 12.78 -29.89
C ASP A 165 11.07 11.88 -28.67
N ILE A 166 10.63 12.45 -27.55
CA ILE A 166 10.28 11.70 -26.34
C ILE A 166 9.04 10.82 -26.56
N LYS A 167 8.01 11.32 -27.25
CA LYS A 167 6.83 10.51 -27.62
C LYS A 167 7.21 9.32 -28.48
N ALA A 168 8.10 9.55 -29.45
CA ALA A 168 8.62 8.47 -30.29
C ALA A 168 9.39 7.44 -29.46
N ASP A 169 10.26 7.87 -28.55
CA ASP A 169 11.00 6.97 -27.66
C ASP A 169 10.05 6.14 -26.78
N VAL A 170 9.07 6.77 -26.12
CA VAL A 170 8.08 6.07 -25.28
C VAL A 170 7.26 5.07 -26.10
N LYS A 171 6.77 5.47 -27.28
CA LYS A 171 6.02 4.57 -28.18
C LYS A 171 6.88 3.39 -28.63
N ASN A 172 8.14 3.61 -28.97
CA ASN A 172 9.03 2.55 -29.43
C ASN A 172 9.40 1.57 -28.32
N ILE A 173 9.69 2.07 -27.12
CA ILE A 173 10.17 1.26 -26.00
C ILE A 173 9.02 0.55 -25.28
N MET A 174 7.94 1.27 -24.97
CA MET A 174 6.86 0.75 -24.11
C MET A 174 5.69 0.15 -24.90
N GLU A 175 5.45 0.60 -26.14
CA GLU A 175 4.32 0.13 -26.96
C GLU A 175 4.74 -0.81 -28.09
N GLY A 176 6.03 -1.12 -28.21
CA GLY A 176 6.58 -1.99 -29.25
C GLY A 176 6.67 -1.33 -30.64
N GLY A 177 6.60 0.00 -30.71
CA GLY A 177 6.72 0.77 -31.94
C GLY A 177 5.39 1.05 -32.66
N GLU A 178 5.48 1.88 -33.70
CA GLU A 178 4.32 2.37 -34.47
C GLU A 178 3.46 1.24 -35.05
N GLU A 179 4.11 0.18 -35.54
CA GLU A 179 3.43 -0.95 -36.16
C GLU A 179 2.59 -1.73 -35.14
N ALA A 180 3.16 -2.02 -33.97
CA ALA A 180 2.46 -2.74 -32.90
C ALA A 180 1.28 -1.91 -32.35
N PHE A 181 1.44 -0.58 -32.30
CA PHE A 181 0.37 0.33 -31.93
C PHE A 181 -0.76 0.31 -32.97
N ARG A 182 -0.44 0.44 -34.27
CA ARG A 182 -1.43 0.44 -35.36
C ARG A 182 -2.20 -0.87 -35.43
N ILE A 183 -1.51 -2.01 -35.35
CA ILE A 183 -2.16 -3.35 -35.36
C ILE A 183 -3.16 -3.48 -34.20
N ARG A 184 -2.82 -2.97 -33.01
CA ARG A 184 -3.75 -2.97 -31.86
C ARG A 184 -4.96 -2.09 -32.14
N ALA A 185 -4.75 -0.88 -32.62
CA ALA A 185 -5.84 0.03 -32.99
C ALA A 185 -6.80 -0.59 -34.03
N GLU A 186 -6.26 -1.19 -35.09
CA GLU A 186 -7.05 -1.89 -36.11
C GLU A 186 -7.87 -3.04 -35.52
N LYS A 187 -7.26 -3.86 -34.64
CA LYS A 187 -7.97 -4.97 -33.96
C LYS A 187 -9.09 -4.49 -33.04
N TYR A 188 -9.00 -3.29 -32.47
CA TYR A 188 -10.02 -2.71 -31.60
C TYR A 188 -11.14 -1.95 -32.35
N GLY A 189 -11.11 -1.96 -33.69
CA GLY A 189 -12.14 -1.33 -34.52
C GLY A 189 -11.71 -0.02 -35.18
N GLY A 190 -10.41 0.30 -35.17
CA GLY A 190 -9.87 1.58 -35.64
C GLY A 190 -9.96 2.68 -34.57
N VAL A 191 -9.20 3.77 -34.76
CA VAL A 191 -9.32 5.02 -33.98
C VAL A 191 -10.22 5.98 -34.72
#